data_AF-A0A7Z7I0F1-F1
#
_entry.id   AF-A0A7Z7I0F1-F1
#
_cell.length_a   1.000
_cell.length_b   1.000
_cell.length_c   1.000
_cell.angle_alpha   90.00
_cell.angle_beta   90.00
_cell.angle_gamma   90.00
#
_symmetry.space_group_name_H-M   'P 1'
#
loop_
_entity.id
_entity.type
_entity.pdbx_description
1 polymer ?
#
loop_
_entity_poly.entity_id
_entity_poly.type
_entity_poly.pdbx_seq_one_letter_code
_entity_poly.pdbx_strand_id
1 'polypeptide(L)'
;MDSTELILMIAILSIWFSLTCGLVVLYLLLNGKSLEVNFRSAKCSESLPVTPSSSTAPDNTPVLVDESASAWGLFVMFDEPTMASNERLSVVLLSSGAVYESSTKSFTLAGDSPRNPIHIANAYPPASLPSFNQDNGQFPVKGVALKMIKKSRSATPNKLQLVRLVKLAKELARIGGKVVDADKQPVTPSGFQAVIDGKAKV
;
A
#
# COMPACT_ATOMS: atom_id res chain seq x y z
N MET A 1 22.77 46.35 -14.52
CA MET A 1 21.32 46.08 -14.58
C MET A 1 20.67 47.12 -13.71
N ASP A 2 19.95 48.05 -14.32
CA ASP A 2 19.35 49.18 -13.61
C ASP A 2 18.21 48.69 -12.71
N SER A 3 17.98 49.37 -11.58
CA SER A 3 16.95 48.98 -10.60
C SER A 3 15.56 48.85 -11.23
N THR A 4 15.27 49.64 -12.26
CA THR A 4 14.04 49.60 -13.06
C THR A 4 13.92 48.32 -13.89
N GLU A 5 15.00 47.86 -14.51
CA GLU A 5 15.01 46.60 -15.26
C GLU A 5 14.85 45.40 -14.34
N LEU A 6 15.46 45.45 -13.14
CA LEU A 6 15.31 44.40 -12.14
C LEU A 6 13.86 44.28 -11.65
N ILE A 7 13.19 45.41 -11.40
CA ILE A 7 11.77 45.44 -11.02
C ILE A 7 10.89 44.86 -12.15
N LEU A 8 11.17 45.24 -13.40
CA LEU A 8 10.40 44.79 -14.56
C LEU A 8 10.55 43.27 -14.77
N MET A 9 11.77 42.74 -14.62
CA MET A 9 12.03 41.30 -14.68
C MET A 9 11.29 40.51 -13.60
N ILE A 10 11.28 41.01 -12.36
CA ILE A 10 10.55 40.37 -11.25
C ILE A 10 9.04 40.37 -11.53
N ALA A 11 8.50 41.47 -12.06
CA ALA A 11 7.08 41.56 -12.40
C ALA A 11 6.68 40.53 -13.47
N ILE A 12 7.47 40.41 -14.54
CA ILE A 12 7.23 39.42 -15.61
C ILE A 12 7.28 37.99 -15.05
N LEU A 13 8.29 37.67 -14.25
CA LEU A 13 8.42 36.34 -13.64
C LEU A 13 7.24 36.02 -12.70
N SER A 14 6.80 37.00 -11.91
CA SER A 14 5.65 36.83 -11.01
C SER A 14 4.35 36.56 -11.79
N ILE A 15 4.12 37.27 -12.89
CA ILE A 15 2.93 37.08 -13.74
C ILE A 15 2.96 35.69 -14.37
N TRP A 16 4.11 35.28 -14.90
CA TRP A 16 4.28 33.96 -15.50
C TRP A 16 4.07 32.83 -14.48
N PHE A 17 4.63 32.99 -13.28
CA PHE A 17 4.49 32.03 -12.19
C PHE A 17 3.05 31.93 -11.68
N SER A 18 2.35 33.06 -11.55
CA SER A 18 0.95 33.08 -11.16
C SER A 18 0.05 32.42 -12.20
N LEU A 19 0.31 32.66 -13.49
CA LEU A 19 -0.47 32.07 -14.58
C LEU A 19 -0.30 30.55 -14.64
N THR A 20 0.94 30.07 -14.52
CA THR A 20 1.26 28.63 -14.50
C THR A 20 0.69 27.95 -13.26
N CYS A 21 0.78 28.58 -12.09
CA CYS A 21 0.17 28.08 -10.86
C CYS A 21 -1.36 27.96 -10.99
N GLY A 22 -2.02 28.98 -11.53
CA GLY A 22 -3.46 28.96 -11.79
C GLY A 22 -3.90 27.85 -12.75
N LEU A 23 -3.14 27.63 -13.83
CA LEU A 23 -3.36 26.54 -14.79
C LEU A 23 -3.23 25.16 -14.14
N VAL A 24 -2.24 24.96 -13.26
CA VAL A 24 -2.06 23.70 -12.53
C VAL A 24 -3.21 23.45 -11.56
N VAL A 25 -3.65 24.46 -10.80
CA VAL A 25 -4.80 24.34 -9.89
C VAL A 25 -6.08 24.03 -10.66
N LEU A 26 -6.34 24.74 -11.77
CA LEU A 26 -7.50 24.49 -12.62
C LEU A 26 -7.46 23.09 -13.26
N TYR A 27 -6.27 22.65 -13.69
CA TYR A 27 -6.06 21.29 -14.20
C TYR A 27 -6.36 20.21 -13.15
N LEU A 28 -5.92 20.41 -11.91
CA LEU A 28 -6.21 19.48 -10.80
C LEU A 28 -7.72 19.43 -10.47
N LEU A 29 -8.40 20.59 -10.49
CA LEU A 29 -9.85 20.68 -10.27
C LEU A 29 -10.64 19.99 -11.39
N LEU A 30 -10.28 20.21 -12.66
CA LEU A 30 -10.92 19.59 -13.82
C LEU A 30 -10.68 18.07 -13.90
N ASN A 31 -9.49 17.60 -13.49
CA ASN A 31 -9.15 16.18 -13.49
C ASN A 31 -9.69 15.42 -12.25
N GLY A 32 -10.58 16.02 -11.46
CA GLY A 32 -11.35 15.29 -10.44
C GLY A 32 -10.51 14.68 -9.32
N LYS A 33 -9.29 15.17 -9.08
CA LYS A 33 -8.55 14.87 -7.85
C LYS A 33 -8.89 15.97 -6.86
N SER A 34 -10.03 15.83 -6.18
CA SER A 34 -10.32 16.62 -4.99
C SER A 34 -9.15 16.47 -4.03
N LEU A 35 -8.39 17.55 -3.85
CA LEU A 35 -7.47 17.71 -2.74
C LEU A 35 -8.34 17.70 -1.48
N GLU A 36 -8.49 16.51 -0.93
CA GLU A 36 -9.19 16.25 0.32
C GLU A 36 -8.33 16.81 1.47
N VAL A 37 -8.30 18.13 1.59
CA VAL A 37 -7.80 18.82 2.77
C VAL A 37 -8.87 18.66 3.85
N ASN A 38 -8.79 17.53 4.55
CA ASN A 38 -9.63 17.23 5.71
C ASN A 38 -9.30 18.18 6.87
N PHE A 39 -9.93 19.35 6.89
CA PHE A 39 -10.15 20.07 8.14
C PHE A 39 -11.16 19.26 8.97
N ARG A 40 -10.65 18.51 9.94
CA ARG A 40 -11.45 17.80 10.93
C ARG A 40 -12.23 18.82 11.77
N SER A 41 -13.52 18.96 11.48
CA SER A 41 -14.47 19.51 12.42
C SER A 41 -14.97 18.38 13.32
N ALA A 42 -14.67 18.47 14.60
CA ALA A 42 -15.18 17.57 15.62
C ALA A 42 -16.66 17.88 15.86
N LYS A 43 -17.53 16.87 15.70
CA LYS A 43 -18.83 16.88 16.38
C LYS A 43 -19.22 15.46 16.81
N CYS A 44 -19.29 15.32 18.12
CA CYS A 44 -19.88 14.20 18.85
C CYS A 44 -21.40 14.21 18.63
N SER A 45 -22.01 13.04 18.38
CA SER A 45 -23.42 12.76 18.69
C SER A 45 -23.68 11.25 18.74
N GLU A 46 -24.12 10.82 19.92
CA GLU A 46 -24.90 9.62 20.32
C GLU A 46 -25.80 9.01 19.21
N SER A 47 -25.81 7.68 19.04
CA SER A 47 -26.74 6.68 19.66
C SER A 47 -28.19 6.81 19.13
N LEU A 48 -28.89 5.84 18.52
CA LEU A 48 -29.12 4.41 18.81
C LEU A 48 -29.96 3.78 17.62
N PRO A 49 -30.52 2.55 17.69
CA PRO A 49 -30.23 1.38 16.83
C PRO A 49 -31.24 1.09 15.69
N VAL A 50 -30.83 0.31 14.67
CA VAL A 50 -31.76 -0.51 13.85
C VAL A 50 -31.18 -1.90 13.57
N THR A 51 -31.98 -2.88 13.96
CA THR A 51 -31.94 -4.36 13.93
C THR A 51 -31.81 -4.95 12.51
N PRO A 52 -31.37 -6.22 12.36
CA PRO A 52 -30.64 -6.73 11.21
C PRO A 52 -31.54 -7.34 10.13
N SER A 53 -31.11 -7.25 8.87
CA SER A 53 -31.77 -7.93 7.75
C SER A 53 -30.79 -8.80 6.97
N SER A 54 -31.04 -10.10 7.11
CA SER A 54 -30.89 -11.18 6.11
C SER A 54 -29.52 -11.45 5.49
N SER A 55 -28.88 -12.47 6.08
CA SER A 55 -28.02 -13.48 5.46
C SER A 55 -28.41 -13.89 4.02
N THR A 56 -27.42 -13.97 3.13
CA THR A 56 -27.33 -15.01 2.08
C THR A 56 -25.85 -15.20 1.69
N ALA A 57 -25.31 -16.38 2.05
CA ALA A 57 -24.00 -16.96 1.69
C ALA A 57 -22.73 -16.21 2.15
N PRO A 58 -21.74 -16.89 2.74
CA PRO A 58 -20.43 -16.29 2.94
C PRO A 58 -19.77 -16.15 1.56
N ASP A 59 -19.78 -14.93 1.03
CA ASP A 59 -18.94 -14.54 -0.11
C ASP A 59 -17.48 -14.63 0.35
N ASN A 60 -16.91 -15.85 0.31
CA ASN A 60 -15.55 -16.17 0.70
C ASN A 60 -14.53 -15.70 -0.37
N THR A 61 -14.87 -14.70 -1.17
CA THR A 61 -14.02 -14.17 -2.22
C THR A 61 -13.18 -13.05 -1.61
N PRO A 62 -11.87 -13.26 -1.40
CA PRO A 62 -11.03 -12.26 -0.73
C PRO A 62 -10.91 -11.00 -1.59
N VAL A 63 -10.83 -9.86 -0.91
CA VAL A 63 -10.68 -8.56 -1.57
C VAL A 63 -9.19 -8.24 -1.70
N LEU A 64 -8.66 -8.35 -2.91
CA LEU A 64 -7.24 -8.09 -3.17
C LEU A 64 -6.94 -6.62 -3.45
N VAL A 65 -7.93 -5.88 -3.94
CA VAL A 65 -7.70 -4.52 -4.35
C VAL A 65 -7.97 -3.59 -3.20
N ASP A 66 -6.89 -2.96 -2.78
CA ASP A 66 -6.97 -1.74 -2.01
C ASP A 66 -7.25 -0.60 -3.00
N GLU A 67 -8.52 -0.21 -3.12
CA GLU A 67 -8.94 0.89 -4.01
C GLU A 67 -8.24 2.20 -3.65
N SER A 68 -7.96 2.41 -2.35
CA SER A 68 -7.27 3.60 -1.85
C SER A 68 -5.79 3.64 -2.25
N ALA A 69 -5.16 2.47 -2.38
CA ALA A 69 -3.75 2.35 -2.78
C ALA A 69 -3.55 2.02 -4.27
N SER A 70 -4.64 1.81 -5.04
CA SER A 70 -4.58 1.35 -6.44
C SER A 70 -3.58 0.20 -6.63
N ALA A 71 -3.61 -0.77 -5.71
CA ALA A 71 -2.66 -1.87 -5.65
C ALA A 71 -3.38 -3.18 -5.36
N TRP A 72 -2.85 -4.29 -5.89
CA TRP A 72 -3.21 -5.62 -5.42
C TRP A 72 -2.35 -5.95 -4.23
N GLY A 73 -2.93 -6.36 -3.11
CA GLY A 73 -2.12 -6.70 -1.97
C GLY A 73 -2.79 -7.61 -0.98
N LEU A 74 -1.92 -8.23 -0.19
CA LEU A 74 -2.26 -8.98 1.01
C LEU A 74 -1.48 -8.36 2.16
N PHE A 75 -2.05 -8.43 3.35
CA PHE A 75 -1.41 -7.97 4.56
C PHE A 75 -1.13 -9.16 5.45
N VAL A 76 0.00 -9.16 6.13
CA VAL A 76 0.34 -10.17 7.13
C VAL A 76 0.46 -9.45 8.46
N MET A 77 -0.47 -9.71 9.37
CA MET A 77 -0.49 -9.14 10.72
C MET A 77 0.16 -10.12 11.67
N PHE A 78 1.13 -9.69 12.46
CA PHE A 78 1.74 -10.53 13.50
C PHE A 78 0.93 -10.41 14.79
N ASP A 79 0.53 -11.55 15.35
CA ASP A 79 -0.27 -11.57 16.58
C ASP A 79 0.57 -11.12 17.79
N GLU A 80 1.82 -11.62 17.88
CA GLU A 80 2.78 -11.31 18.94
C GLU A 80 4.07 -10.76 18.35
N PRO A 81 4.12 -9.44 18.05
CA PRO A 81 5.31 -8.85 17.44
C PRO A 81 6.44 -8.75 18.48
N THR A 82 7.56 -9.41 18.21
CA THR A 82 8.77 -9.43 19.05
C THR A 82 10.03 -9.11 18.22
N MET A 83 11.16 -8.87 18.88
CA MET A 83 12.43 -8.73 18.16
C MET A 83 12.85 -10.04 17.47
N ALA A 84 12.51 -11.19 18.07
CA ALA A 84 12.71 -12.49 17.44
C ALA A 84 11.87 -12.68 16.15
N SER A 85 10.65 -12.11 16.08
CA SER A 85 9.89 -12.12 14.83
C SER A 85 10.53 -11.27 13.75
N ASN A 86 11.21 -10.17 14.11
CA ASN A 86 11.95 -9.35 13.14
C ASN A 86 13.14 -10.12 12.54
N GLU A 87 13.86 -10.91 13.35
CA GLU A 87 14.92 -11.80 12.86
C GLU A 87 14.37 -12.88 11.92
N ARG A 88 13.23 -13.49 12.25
CA ARG A 88 12.60 -14.47 11.35
C ARG A 88 12.12 -13.81 10.06
N LEU A 89 11.57 -12.60 10.16
CA LEU A 89 11.16 -11.79 9.02
C LEU A 89 12.35 -11.48 8.11
N SER A 90 13.50 -11.09 8.68
CA SER A 90 14.70 -10.82 7.88
C SER A 90 15.17 -12.04 7.11
N VAL A 91 15.20 -13.20 7.76
CA VAL A 91 15.57 -14.48 7.11
C VAL A 91 14.62 -14.83 5.97
N VAL A 92 13.30 -14.67 6.15
CA VAL A 92 12.31 -14.94 5.10
C VAL A 92 12.50 -13.97 3.92
N LEU A 93 12.66 -12.67 4.18
CA LEU A 93 12.84 -11.67 3.14
C LEU A 93 14.14 -11.91 2.34
N LEU A 94 15.25 -12.16 3.02
CA LEU A 94 16.53 -12.48 2.38
C LEU A 94 16.45 -13.77 1.56
N SER A 95 15.85 -14.82 2.11
CA SER A 95 15.70 -16.12 1.43
C SER A 95 14.77 -16.03 0.20
N SER A 96 13.80 -15.11 0.24
CA SER A 96 12.91 -14.85 -0.90
C SER A 96 13.58 -14.04 -2.01
N GLY A 97 14.77 -13.47 -1.76
CA GLY A 97 15.47 -12.58 -2.71
C GLY A 97 14.92 -11.14 -2.71
N ALA A 98 14.28 -10.71 -1.62
CA ALA A 98 13.81 -9.33 -1.49
C ALA A 98 14.98 -8.38 -1.25
N VAL A 99 14.99 -7.25 -1.98
CA VAL A 99 16.04 -6.23 -1.92
C VAL A 99 15.52 -5.02 -1.16
N TYR A 100 16.29 -4.55 -0.18
CA TYR A 100 15.95 -3.34 0.58
C TYR A 100 16.21 -2.09 -0.27
N GLU A 101 15.21 -1.22 -0.36
CA GLU A 101 15.28 0.09 -1.00
C GLU A 101 15.36 1.17 0.08
N SER A 102 16.52 1.84 0.15
CA SER A 102 16.81 2.84 1.18
C SER A 102 15.98 4.11 1.07
N SER A 103 15.59 4.49 -0.16
CA SER A 103 14.82 5.70 -0.43
C SER A 103 13.39 5.61 0.09
N THR A 104 12.73 4.47 -0.12
CA THR A 104 11.35 4.21 0.33
C THR A 104 11.29 3.50 1.68
N LYS A 105 12.44 3.05 2.22
CA LYS A 105 12.55 2.21 3.42
C LYS A 105 11.63 1.00 3.34
N SER A 106 11.62 0.33 2.19
CA SER A 106 10.77 -0.83 1.93
C SER A 106 11.55 -1.88 1.17
N PHE A 107 11.03 -3.10 1.11
CA PHE A 107 11.64 -4.18 0.35
C PHE A 107 10.94 -4.34 -0.98
N THR A 108 11.70 -4.69 -2.01
CA THR A 108 11.18 -4.98 -3.34
C THR A 108 11.65 -6.37 -3.74
N LEU A 109 10.70 -7.23 -4.07
CA LEU A 109 10.97 -8.53 -4.63
C LEU A 109 10.72 -8.46 -6.14
N ALA A 110 11.76 -8.69 -6.94
CA ALA A 110 11.59 -8.86 -8.38
C ALA A 110 10.62 -10.01 -8.62
N GLY A 111 9.47 -9.73 -9.25
CA GLY A 111 8.57 -10.77 -9.70
C GLY A 111 9.17 -11.57 -10.86
N ASP A 112 8.41 -12.50 -11.43
CA ASP A 112 8.81 -13.17 -12.68
C ASP A 112 8.96 -12.18 -13.87
N SER A 113 8.37 -10.99 -13.75
CA SER A 113 8.62 -9.86 -14.64
C SER A 113 9.16 -8.67 -13.84
N PRO A 114 10.26 -8.02 -14.27
CA PRO A 114 10.79 -6.82 -13.62
C PRO A 114 9.83 -5.62 -13.75
N ARG A 115 8.82 -5.70 -14.62
CA ARG A 115 7.87 -4.60 -14.87
C ARG A 115 6.81 -4.43 -13.77
N ASN A 116 6.63 -5.43 -12.91
CA ASN A 116 5.66 -5.38 -11.83
C ASN A 116 6.22 -6.10 -10.60
N PRO A 117 7.15 -5.48 -9.86
CA PRO A 117 7.72 -6.08 -8.67
C PRO A 117 6.69 -6.14 -7.53
N ILE A 118 6.95 -7.01 -6.56
CA ILE A 118 6.18 -7.08 -5.32
C ILE A 118 6.87 -6.15 -4.31
N HIS A 119 6.16 -5.13 -3.87
CA HIS A 119 6.59 -4.21 -2.83
C HIS A 119 6.17 -4.75 -1.46
N ILE A 120 7.08 -4.69 -0.52
CA ILE A 120 6.93 -5.20 0.83
C ILE A 120 7.23 -4.04 1.77
N ALA A 121 6.21 -3.58 2.47
CA ALA A 121 6.26 -2.40 3.33
C ALA A 121 5.67 -2.72 4.70
N ASN A 122 5.83 -1.83 5.68
CA ASN A 122 5.11 -1.99 6.94
C ASN A 122 3.62 -1.76 6.68
N ALA A 123 2.76 -2.60 7.26
CA ALA A 123 1.32 -2.46 7.12
C ALA A 123 0.77 -1.22 7.83
N TYR A 124 1.54 -0.68 8.79
CA TYR A 124 1.18 0.50 9.56
C TYR A 124 1.96 1.73 9.06
N PRO A 125 1.34 2.93 9.07
CA PRO A 125 2.06 4.18 8.81
C PRO A 125 3.27 4.33 9.76
N PRO A 126 4.45 4.77 9.27
CA PRO A 126 4.73 5.40 7.97
C PRO A 126 5.09 4.41 6.83
N ALA A 127 4.68 3.15 6.91
CA ALA A 127 4.95 2.09 5.93
C ALA A 127 6.43 1.72 5.74
N SER A 128 7.33 2.18 6.62
CA SER A 128 8.75 1.88 6.58
C SER A 128 9.11 0.59 7.32
N LEU A 129 10.01 -0.20 6.74
CA LEU A 129 10.68 -1.35 7.35
C LEU A 129 12.16 -1.02 7.60
N PRO A 130 12.78 -1.62 8.64
CA PRO A 130 14.22 -1.52 8.85
C PRO A 130 14.98 -2.30 7.75
N SER A 131 16.26 -1.96 7.51
CA SER A 131 17.06 -2.61 6.46
C SER A 131 17.37 -4.08 6.72
N PHE A 132 17.16 -4.56 7.96
CA PHE A 132 17.45 -5.90 8.50
C PHE A 132 18.90 -6.41 8.31
N ASN A 133 19.71 -5.80 7.43
CA ASN A 133 21.11 -6.13 7.16
C ASN A 133 22.08 -5.55 8.20
N GLN A 134 21.70 -4.43 8.82
CA GLN A 134 22.52 -3.73 9.82
C GLN A 134 21.92 -3.88 11.21
N ASP A 135 20.61 -3.67 11.32
CA ASP A 135 19.85 -3.84 12.55
C ASP A 135 18.44 -4.34 12.22
N ASN A 136 17.91 -5.22 13.06
CA ASN A 136 16.54 -5.76 12.94
C ASN A 136 15.45 -4.72 13.32
N GLY A 137 15.79 -3.43 13.25
CA GLY A 137 15.00 -2.31 13.76
C GLY A 137 15.09 -2.17 15.28
N GLN A 138 14.63 -1.04 15.79
CA GLN A 138 14.51 -0.81 17.24
C GLN A 138 13.18 -1.30 17.81
N PHE A 139 12.17 -1.49 16.95
CA PHE A 139 10.81 -1.85 17.35
C PHE A 139 10.34 -3.10 16.60
N PRO A 140 9.57 -3.98 17.27
CA PRO A 140 8.92 -5.10 16.62
C PRO A 140 7.98 -4.64 15.49
N VAL A 141 8.11 -5.28 14.32
CA VAL A 141 7.22 -5.05 13.18
C VAL A 141 5.89 -5.72 13.48
N LYS A 142 4.80 -4.94 13.51
CA LYS A 142 3.44 -5.43 13.80
C LYS A 142 2.76 -6.09 12.60
N GLY A 143 3.23 -5.76 11.40
CA GLY A 143 2.68 -6.36 10.20
C GLY A 143 3.34 -5.83 8.93
N VAL A 144 3.18 -6.60 7.87
CA VAL A 144 3.80 -6.36 6.57
C VAL A 144 2.71 -6.32 5.51
N ALA A 145 2.74 -5.29 4.68
CA ALA A 145 1.90 -5.20 3.49
C ALA A 145 2.70 -5.68 2.27
N LEU A 146 2.14 -6.64 1.54
CA LEU A 146 2.65 -7.10 0.27
C LEU A 146 1.77 -6.51 -0.83
N LYS A 147 2.33 -5.65 -1.68
CA LYS A 147 1.60 -4.85 -2.65
C LYS A 147 2.22 -4.96 -4.05
N MET A 148 1.38 -5.05 -5.06
CA MET A 148 1.75 -4.92 -6.47
C MET A 148 1.01 -3.70 -7.02
N ILE A 149 1.75 -2.71 -7.51
CA ILE A 149 1.18 -1.44 -7.96
C ILE A 149 0.48 -1.66 -9.30
N LYS A 150 -0.79 -1.22 -9.42
CA LYS A 150 -1.50 -1.27 -10.69
C LYS A 150 -0.91 -0.24 -11.66
N LYS A 151 -0.45 -0.68 -12.84
CA LYS A 151 -0.02 0.25 -13.90
C LYS A 151 -1.21 1.02 -14.50
N SER A 152 -2.37 0.39 -14.58
CA SER A 152 -3.63 0.99 -15.03
C SER A 152 -4.81 0.33 -14.30
N ARG A 153 -5.97 0.99 -14.31
CA ARG A 153 -7.19 0.47 -13.63
C ARG A 153 -7.60 -0.91 -14.13
N SER A 154 -7.36 -1.20 -15.41
CA SER A 154 -7.69 -2.46 -16.09
C SER A 154 -6.52 -3.44 -16.19
N ALA A 155 -5.33 -3.08 -15.70
CA ALA A 155 -4.22 -4.04 -15.67
C ALA A 155 -4.64 -5.23 -14.81
N THR A 156 -4.24 -6.44 -15.17
CA THR A 156 -4.45 -7.64 -14.34
C THR A 156 -3.07 -8.19 -13.98
N PRO A 157 -2.83 -8.58 -12.71
CA PRO A 157 -1.55 -9.12 -12.32
C PRO A 157 -1.35 -10.50 -12.97
N ASN A 158 -0.11 -10.83 -13.29
CA ASN A 158 0.22 -12.12 -13.89
C ASN A 158 -0.01 -13.25 -12.85
N LYS A 159 -0.59 -14.37 -13.27
CA LYS A 159 -0.83 -15.55 -12.43
C LYS A 159 0.41 -16.00 -11.65
N LEU A 160 1.59 -16.02 -12.30
CA LEU A 160 2.84 -16.43 -11.64
C LEU A 160 3.22 -15.47 -10.49
N GLN A 161 2.95 -14.17 -10.67
CA GLN A 161 3.19 -13.16 -9.64
C GLN A 161 2.21 -13.31 -8.48
N LEU A 162 0.93 -13.62 -8.75
CA LEU A 162 -0.06 -13.92 -7.71
C LEU A 162 0.34 -15.17 -6.90
N VAL A 163 0.84 -16.21 -7.57
CA VAL A 163 1.38 -17.40 -6.90
C VAL A 163 2.55 -17.03 -5.99
N ARG A 164 3.49 -16.19 -6.47
CA ARG A 164 4.64 -15.73 -5.69
C ARG A 164 4.21 -14.86 -4.49
N LEU A 165 3.27 -13.95 -4.70
CA LEU A 165 2.68 -13.12 -3.64
C LEU A 165 2.06 -14.00 -2.54
N VAL A 166 1.22 -14.96 -2.92
CA VAL A 166 0.57 -15.88 -1.98
C VAL A 166 1.58 -16.77 -1.27
N LYS A 167 2.61 -17.26 -1.98
CA LYS A 167 3.70 -18.04 -1.39
C LYS A 167 4.41 -17.25 -0.30
N LEU A 168 4.82 -16.01 -0.60
CA LEU A 168 5.49 -15.14 0.35
C LEU A 168 4.59 -14.80 1.54
N ALA A 169 3.31 -14.48 1.31
CA ALA A 169 2.35 -14.23 2.38
C ALA A 169 2.19 -15.44 3.32
N LYS A 170 2.17 -16.67 2.78
CA LYS A 170 2.12 -17.90 3.57
C LYS A 170 3.42 -18.14 4.36
N GLU A 171 4.58 -17.86 3.78
CA GLU A 171 5.87 -17.95 4.49
C GLU A 171 5.94 -16.96 5.64
N LEU A 172 5.47 -15.73 5.43
CA LEU A 172 5.36 -14.70 6.47
C LEU A 172 4.29 -15.04 7.52
N ALA A 173 3.22 -15.75 7.16
CA ALA A 173 2.25 -16.21 8.16
C ALA A 173 2.87 -17.24 9.12
N ARG A 174 3.75 -18.12 8.62
CA ARG A 174 4.40 -19.17 9.43
C ARG A 174 5.31 -18.62 10.54
N ILE A 175 5.81 -17.38 10.42
CA ILE A 175 6.67 -16.79 11.45
C ILE A 175 5.88 -16.25 12.66
N GLY A 176 4.54 -16.35 12.66
CA GLY A 176 3.66 -15.95 13.76
C GLY A 176 2.61 -14.91 13.37
N GLY A 177 2.13 -14.96 12.11
CA GLY A 177 1.18 -13.98 11.59
C GLY A 177 -0.01 -14.59 10.88
N LYS A 178 -1.03 -13.75 10.69
CA LYS A 178 -2.24 -14.07 9.94
C LYS A 178 -2.27 -13.24 8.66
N VAL A 179 -2.58 -13.90 7.55
CA VAL A 179 -2.80 -13.19 6.29
C VAL A 179 -4.21 -12.64 6.28
N VAL A 180 -4.32 -11.34 6.07
CA VAL A 180 -5.58 -10.62 5.90
C VAL A 180 -5.62 -9.95 4.53
N ASP A 181 -6.83 -9.81 3.99
CA ASP A 181 -7.08 -9.14 2.73
C ASP A 181 -7.17 -7.61 2.90
N ALA A 182 -7.55 -6.89 1.85
CA ALA A 182 -7.67 -5.43 1.88
C ALA A 182 -8.75 -4.93 2.88
N ASP A 183 -9.79 -5.74 3.11
CA ASP A 183 -10.85 -5.46 4.09
C ASP A 183 -10.51 -5.95 5.50
N LYS A 184 -9.24 -6.34 5.72
CA LYS A 184 -8.69 -6.87 6.97
C LYS A 184 -9.39 -8.17 7.41
N GLN A 185 -9.99 -8.90 6.48
CA GLN A 185 -10.58 -10.21 6.73
C GLN A 185 -9.52 -11.30 6.57
N PRO A 186 -9.53 -12.34 7.43
CA PRO A 186 -8.57 -13.44 7.31
C PRO A 186 -8.77 -14.19 5.99
N VAL A 187 -7.67 -14.44 5.27
CA VAL A 187 -7.72 -15.14 3.99
C VAL A 187 -7.78 -16.64 4.21
N THR A 188 -8.85 -17.27 3.72
CA THR A 188 -9.04 -18.73 3.76
C THR A 188 -8.21 -19.44 2.68
N PRO A 189 -7.98 -20.77 2.80
CA PRO A 189 -7.33 -21.57 1.75
C PRO A 189 -7.97 -21.41 0.37
N SER A 190 -9.30 -21.38 0.30
CA SER A 190 -10.06 -21.12 -0.92
C SER A 190 -9.85 -19.69 -1.42
N GLY A 191 -9.77 -18.72 -0.50
CA GLY A 191 -9.43 -17.35 -0.83
C GLY A 191 -8.06 -17.23 -1.50
N PHE A 192 -7.02 -17.88 -0.97
CA PHE A 192 -5.71 -17.92 -1.63
C PHE A 192 -5.77 -18.48 -3.06
N GLN A 193 -6.60 -19.49 -3.30
CA GLN A 193 -6.80 -20.03 -4.64
C GLN A 193 -7.52 -19.04 -5.56
N ALA A 194 -8.54 -18.33 -5.05
CA ALA A 194 -9.22 -17.26 -5.78
C ALA A 194 -8.25 -16.12 -6.16
N VAL A 195 -7.30 -15.78 -5.28
CA VAL A 195 -6.22 -14.83 -5.57
C VAL A 195 -5.35 -15.32 -6.72
N ILE A 196 -4.89 -16.57 -6.66
CA ILE A 196 -4.06 -17.18 -7.70
C ILE A 196 -4.79 -17.24 -9.04
N ASP A 197 -6.08 -17.55 -9.02
CA ASP A 197 -6.90 -17.67 -10.22
C ASP A 197 -7.36 -16.31 -10.78
N GLY A 198 -7.00 -15.21 -10.13
CA GLY A 198 -7.41 -13.85 -10.53
C GLY A 198 -8.91 -13.59 -10.36
N LYS A 199 -9.58 -14.40 -9.52
CA LYS A 199 -11.02 -14.33 -9.20
C LYS A 199 -11.33 -13.53 -7.94
N ALA A 200 -10.30 -13.09 -7.24
CA ALA A 200 -10.46 -12.20 -6.10
C ALA A 200 -11.09 -10.86 -6.53
N LYS A 201 -11.81 -10.22 -5.60
CA LYS A 201 -12.49 -8.96 -5.88
C LYS A 201 -11.46 -7.86 -6.12
N VAL A 202 -11.59 -7.15 -7.24
CA VAL A 202 -10.65 -6.14 -7.79
C VAL A 202 -11.23 -4.74 -7.93
#